data_AF-A0A5P8WEY5-F1
#
_entry.id   AF-A0A5P8WEY5-F1
#
_cell.length_a   1.000
_cell.length_b   1.000
_cell.length_c   1.000
_cell.angle_alpha   90.00
_cell.angle_beta   90.00
_cell.angle_gamma   90.00
#
_symmetry.space_group_name_H-M   'P 1'
#
loop_
_entity.id
_entity.type
_entity.pdbx_description
1 polymer ?
#
loop_
_entity_poly.entity_id
_entity_poly.type
_entity_poly.pdbx_seq_one_letter_code
_entity_poly.pdbx_strand_id
1 'polypeptide(L)'
;MELNQLSFFIEAGDPRVREIGDGLSYKANLFDSNNNISGTKDITLVFTKELKNGDFIASVVETVHLPGGDIFLQGAINVNDFEALKTQKIDIIGGSGIYEGVKGKEYITQLNSDVFDVASISLAIH
;
A
#
# COMPACT_ATOMS: atom_id res chain seq x y z
N MET A 1 16.98 5.17 37.71
CA MET A 1 17.26 6.56 37.29
C MET A 1 17.18 6.54 35.78
N GLU A 2 16.13 7.12 35.24
CA GLU A 2 15.66 6.94 33.87
C GLU A 2 16.51 7.71 32.85
N LEU A 3 16.79 7.07 31.71
CA LEU A 3 17.25 7.76 30.51
C LEU A 3 16.01 8.30 29.80
N ASN A 4 15.74 9.60 29.96
CA ASN A 4 14.80 10.34 29.14
C ASN A 4 15.31 10.36 27.70
N GLN A 5 14.92 9.37 26.90
CA GLN A 5 15.14 9.40 25.46
C GLN A 5 14.12 10.38 24.87
N LEU A 6 14.56 11.61 24.61
CA LEU A 6 13.76 12.59 23.88
C LEU A 6 13.57 12.09 22.45
N SER A 7 12.36 11.64 22.13
CA SER A 7 11.96 11.39 20.75
C SER A 7 11.72 12.73 20.06
N PHE A 8 12.52 13.03 19.04
CA PHE A 8 12.30 14.16 18.14
C PHE A 8 11.48 13.68 16.95
N PHE A 9 10.41 14.41 16.62
CA PHE A 9 9.54 14.14 15.48
C PHE A 9 9.60 15.32 14.52
N ILE A 10 9.63 15.05 13.22
CA ILE A 10 9.44 16.04 12.15
C ILE A 10 8.13 15.67 11.48
N GLU A 11 7.17 16.59 11.47
CA GLU A 11 5.92 16.46 10.73
C GLU A 11 6.15 16.91 9.29
N ALA A 12 5.75 16.08 8.33
CA ALA A 12 5.65 16.44 6.93
C ALA A 12 4.19 16.78 6.59
N GLY A 13 3.96 17.64 5.61
CA GLY A 13 2.58 17.96 5.22
C GLY A 13 2.36 19.26 4.46
N ASP A 14 3.27 19.69 3.58
CA ASP A 14 2.90 20.73 2.60
C ASP A 14 2.05 20.08 1.50
N PRO A 15 0.73 20.34 1.42
CA PRO A 15 -0.13 19.68 0.43
C PRO A 15 0.18 20.06 -1.01
N ARG A 16 1.09 21.02 -1.25
CA ARG A 16 1.48 21.50 -2.58
C ARG A 16 2.72 20.81 -3.12
N VAL A 17 3.51 20.17 -2.26
CA VAL A 17 4.79 19.55 -2.62
C VAL A 17 4.87 18.19 -1.97
N ARG A 18 5.18 17.16 -2.76
CA ARG A 18 5.41 15.82 -2.25
C ARG A 18 6.73 15.80 -1.47
N GLU A 19 6.70 15.37 -0.21
CA GLU A 19 7.87 15.32 0.67
C GLU A 19 7.99 14.00 1.43
N ILE A 20 9.17 13.72 1.97
CA ILE A 20 9.37 12.55 2.82
C ILE A 20 8.66 12.75 4.15
N GLY A 21 7.86 11.75 4.52
CA GLY A 21 6.97 11.76 5.68
C GLY A 21 5.51 11.97 5.31
N ASP A 22 5.20 12.49 4.11
CA ASP A 22 3.80 12.61 3.69
C ASP A 22 3.18 11.22 3.56
N GLY A 23 1.91 11.13 3.97
CA GLY A 23 1.16 9.89 3.96
C GLY A 23 -0.23 10.04 3.38
N LEU A 24 -0.73 8.94 2.81
CA LEU A 24 -2.09 8.79 2.34
C LEU A 24 -2.70 7.53 2.94
N SER A 25 -3.97 7.61 3.34
CA SER A 25 -4.76 6.45 3.72
C SER A 25 -6.09 6.50 3.00
N TYR A 26 -6.51 5.36 2.44
CA TYR A 26 -7.80 5.25 1.78
C TYR A 26 -8.35 3.82 1.85
N LYS A 27 -9.64 3.69 1.56
CA LYS A 27 -10.35 2.42 1.47
C LYS A 27 -10.81 2.20 0.03
N ALA A 28 -10.68 0.98 -0.47
CA ALA A 28 -11.11 0.60 -1.81
C ALA A 28 -12.10 -0.58 -1.77
N ASN A 29 -13.04 -0.60 -2.71
CA ASN A 29 -13.86 -1.77 -2.98
C ASN A 29 -13.12 -2.68 -3.98
N LEU A 30 -13.13 -3.98 -3.73
CA LEU A 30 -12.58 -4.98 -4.64
C LEU A 30 -13.73 -5.58 -5.45
N PHE A 31 -13.61 -5.56 -6.76
CA PHE A 31 -14.63 -6.07 -7.67
C PHE A 31 -14.17 -7.39 -8.31
N ASP A 32 -15.08 -8.36 -8.40
CA ASP A 32 -14.86 -9.58 -9.17
C ASP A 32 -15.02 -9.36 -10.69
N SER A 33 -14.84 -10.42 -11.49
CA SER A 33 -14.99 -10.37 -12.94
C SER A 33 -16.41 -10.05 -13.43
N ASN A 34 -17.40 -10.09 -12.54
CA ASN A 34 -18.81 -9.79 -12.82
C ASN A 34 -19.19 -8.39 -12.29
N ASN A 35 -18.23 -7.58 -11.85
CA ASN A 35 -18.42 -6.27 -11.23
C ASN A 35 -19.21 -6.29 -9.91
N ASN A 36 -19.22 -7.42 -9.19
CA ASN A 36 -19.74 -7.47 -7.83
C ASN A 36 -18.63 -7.15 -6.83
N ILE A 37 -18.97 -6.49 -5.72
CA ILE A 37 -18.02 -6.29 -4.63
C ILE A 37 -17.71 -7.65 -4.00
N SER A 38 -16.46 -8.06 -4.06
CA SER A 38 -15.93 -9.31 -3.51
C SER A 38 -15.18 -9.11 -2.19
N GLY A 39 -14.88 -7.85 -1.84
CA GLY A 39 -14.19 -7.47 -0.61
C GLY A 39 -13.89 -5.98 -0.55
N THR A 40 -13.13 -5.58 0.46
CA THR A 40 -12.63 -4.21 0.60
C THR A 40 -11.14 -4.24 0.94
N LYS A 41 -10.45 -3.12 0.74
CA LYS A 41 -9.03 -2.99 1.04
C LYS A 41 -8.76 -1.69 1.76
N ASP A 42 -8.13 -1.77 2.93
CA ASP A 42 -7.60 -0.62 3.66
C ASP A 42 -6.13 -0.45 3.30
N ILE A 43 -5.72 0.75 2.89
CA ILE A 43 -4.38 1.05 2.40
C ILE A 43 -3.84 2.25 3.17
N THR A 44 -2.60 2.13 3.63
CA THR A 44 -1.81 3.25 4.13
C THR A 44 -0.46 3.26 3.44
N LEU A 45 -0.08 4.45 2.98
CA LEU A 45 1.14 4.69 2.24
C LEU A 45 1.86 5.89 2.83
N VAL A 46 3.18 5.80 3.00
CA VAL A 46 4.02 6.91 3.48
C VAL A 46 5.26 7.03 2.61
N PHE A 47 5.58 8.22 2.11
CA PHE A 47 6.84 8.46 1.41
C PHE A 47 8.00 8.40 2.39
N THR A 48 8.90 7.45 2.19
CA THR A 48 9.99 7.15 3.14
C THR A 48 11.37 7.50 2.59
N LYS A 49 11.50 7.61 1.28
CA LYS A 49 12.77 7.92 0.63
C LYS A 49 12.57 8.59 -0.72
N GLU A 50 13.40 9.58 -1.01
CA GLU A 50 13.57 10.15 -2.35
C GLU A 50 14.89 9.62 -2.93
N LEU A 51 14.84 9.12 -4.15
CA LEU A 51 16.00 8.62 -4.87
C LEU A 51 16.73 9.78 -5.57
N LYS A 52 17.99 9.57 -5.97
CA LYS A 52 18.80 10.61 -6.63
C LYS A 52 18.21 11.12 -7.96
N ASN A 53 17.35 10.33 -8.60
CA ASN A 53 16.65 10.68 -9.82
C ASN A 53 15.31 11.42 -9.56
N GLY A 54 14.97 11.71 -8.30
CA GLY A 54 13.73 12.37 -7.90
C GLY A 54 12.54 11.42 -7.70
N ASP A 55 12.74 10.10 -7.85
CA ASP A 55 11.66 9.14 -7.60
C ASP A 55 11.40 8.98 -6.10
N PHE A 56 10.13 8.88 -5.74
CA PHE A 56 9.71 8.61 -4.37
C PHE A 56 9.48 7.12 -4.15
N ILE A 57 10.05 6.60 -3.07
CA ILE A 57 9.75 5.29 -2.52
C ILE A 57 8.78 5.45 -1.37
N ALA A 58 7.69 4.71 -1.46
CA ALA A 58 6.65 4.70 -0.47
C ALA A 58 6.63 3.37 0.28
N SER A 59 6.57 3.39 1.61
CA SER A 59 6.22 2.20 2.39
C SER A 59 4.71 2.04 2.37
N VAL A 60 4.26 0.79 2.18
CA VAL A 60 2.84 0.46 2.05
C VAL A 60 2.48 -0.61 3.07
N VAL A 61 1.37 -0.40 3.76
CA VAL A 61 0.72 -1.38 4.64
C VAL A 61 -0.73 -1.48 4.22
N GLU A 62 -1.21 -2.71 4.06
CA GLU A 62 -2.56 -2.94 3.55
C GLU A 62 -3.22 -4.09 4.29
N THR A 63 -4.54 -4.01 4.39
CA THR A 63 -5.39 -5.12 4.83
C THR A 63 -6.47 -5.34 3.78
N VAL A 64 -6.49 -6.52 3.20
CA VAL A 64 -7.53 -6.96 2.26
C VAL A 64 -8.56 -7.76 3.05
N HIS A 65 -9.79 -7.25 3.09
CA HIS A 65 -10.93 -7.85 3.76
C HIS A 65 -11.74 -8.68 2.76
N LEU A 66 -11.80 -9.99 2.96
CA LEU A 66 -12.53 -10.92 2.12
C LEU A 66 -13.53 -11.75 2.94
N PRO A 67 -14.51 -12.40 2.30
CA PRO A 67 -15.35 -13.37 2.96
C PRO A 67 -14.51 -14.47 3.61
N GLY A 68 -14.61 -14.61 4.94
CA GLY A 68 -13.92 -15.65 5.70
C GLY A 68 -12.61 -15.22 6.36
N GLY A 69 -12.12 -14.00 6.14
CA GLY A 69 -10.97 -13.45 6.86
C GLY A 69 -10.25 -12.32 6.12
N ASP A 70 -9.11 -11.93 6.69
CA ASP A 70 -8.28 -10.85 6.16
C ASP A 70 -6.94 -11.37 5.63
N ILE A 71 -6.35 -10.63 4.69
CA ILE A 71 -4.98 -10.81 4.21
C ILE A 71 -4.20 -9.55 4.53
N PHE A 72 -3.04 -9.70 5.16
CA PHE A 72 -2.18 -8.59 5.59
C PHE A 72 -1.00 -8.45 4.64
N LEU A 73 -0.75 -7.23 4.17
CA LEU A 73 0.33 -6.93 3.25
C LEU A 73 1.23 -5.81 3.77
N GLN A 74 2.51 -5.91 3.45
CA GLN A 74 3.50 -4.88 3.77
C GLN A 74 4.59 -4.86 2.71
N GLY A 75 5.06 -3.67 2.34
CA GLY A 75 6.16 -3.55 1.39
C GLY A 75 6.58 -2.12 1.12
N ALA A 76 7.24 -1.94 -0.01
CA ALA A 76 7.56 -0.62 -0.55
C ALA A 76 7.38 -0.61 -2.06
N ILE A 77 6.90 0.50 -2.59
CA ILE A 77 6.70 0.72 -4.03
C ILE A 77 7.46 1.95 -4.50
N ASN A 78 7.84 1.99 -5.78
CA ASN A 78 8.26 3.23 -6.43
C ASN A 78 7.01 3.94 -6.94
N VAL A 79 6.71 5.11 -6.38
CA VAL A 79 5.50 5.89 -6.68
C VAL A 79 5.51 6.36 -8.12
N ASN A 80 6.66 6.82 -8.61
CA ASN A 80 6.81 7.31 -9.97
C ASN A 80 6.64 6.17 -10.98
N ASP A 81 7.17 4.97 -10.68
CA ASP A 81 6.92 3.79 -11.51
C ASP A 81 5.44 3.36 -11.48
N PHE A 82 4.78 3.46 -10.33
CA PHE A 82 3.36 3.19 -10.19
C PHE A 82 2.50 4.15 -11.02
N GLU A 83 2.79 5.45 -10.94
CA GLU A 83 2.16 6.52 -11.74
C GLU A 83 2.44 6.36 -13.24
N ALA A 84 3.59 5.76 -13.59
CA ALA A 84 3.94 5.35 -14.95
C ALA A 84 3.29 4.00 -15.37
N LEU A 85 2.26 3.54 -14.65
CA LEU A 85 1.48 2.32 -14.92
C LEU A 85 2.31 1.03 -14.88
N LYS A 86 3.46 1.03 -14.20
CA LYS A 86 4.28 -0.18 -14.04
C LYS A 86 3.83 -0.94 -12.80
N THR A 87 3.70 -2.25 -12.95
CA THR A 87 3.36 -3.16 -11.85
C THR A 87 4.35 -3.07 -10.70
N GLN A 88 3.83 -2.84 -9.50
CA GLN A 88 4.55 -2.91 -8.24
C GLN A 88 4.22 -4.22 -7.50
N LYS A 89 5.03 -4.57 -6.50
CA LYS A 89 4.87 -5.81 -5.74
C LYS A 89 4.87 -5.52 -4.25
N ILE A 90 3.95 -6.12 -3.52
CA ILE A 90 3.82 -6.00 -2.07
C ILE A 90 3.80 -7.41 -1.46
N ASP A 91 4.48 -7.62 -0.34
CA ASP A 91 4.50 -8.93 0.32
C ASP A 91 3.22 -9.19 1.09
N ILE A 92 2.66 -10.39 0.94
CA ILE A 92 1.64 -10.91 1.84
C ILE A 92 2.36 -11.47 3.08
N ILE A 93 2.18 -10.80 4.21
CA ILE A 93 2.86 -11.11 5.47
C ILE A 93 2.02 -11.98 6.41
N GLY A 94 0.75 -12.26 6.08
CA GLY A 94 -0.10 -13.14 6.86
C GLY A 94 -1.57 -12.99 6.50
N GLY A 95 -2.43 -13.61 7.29
CA GLY A 95 -3.87 -13.49 7.19
C GLY A 95 -4.58 -14.01 8.43
N SER A 96 -5.90 -13.92 8.43
CA SER A 96 -6.80 -14.35 9.50
C SER A 96 -7.93 -15.24 8.97
N GLY A 97 -8.61 -15.96 9.85
CA GLY A 97 -9.73 -16.83 9.48
C GLY A 97 -9.30 -17.93 8.53
N ILE A 98 -9.96 -18.06 7.37
CA ILE A 98 -9.59 -19.07 6.36
C ILE A 98 -8.24 -18.78 5.68
N TYR A 99 -7.69 -17.57 5.87
CA TYR A 99 -6.41 -17.14 5.31
C TYR A 99 -5.27 -17.17 6.35
N GLU A 100 -5.48 -17.81 7.50
CA GLU A 100 -4.44 -17.93 8.51
C GLU A 100 -3.18 -18.60 7.94
N GLY A 101 -2.01 -18.00 8.20
CA GLY A 101 -0.71 -18.50 7.75
C GLY A 101 -0.35 -18.19 6.29
N VAL A 102 -1.24 -17.55 5.53
CA VAL A 102 -1.03 -17.24 4.11
C VAL A 102 0.23 -16.40 3.86
N LYS A 103 1.00 -16.74 2.83
CA LYS A 103 2.14 -15.94 2.34
C LYS A 103 2.06 -15.78 0.84
N GLY A 104 2.80 -14.83 0.28
CA GLY A 104 2.78 -14.59 -1.15
C GLY A 104 3.08 -13.16 -1.54
N LYS A 105 2.56 -12.77 -2.70
CA LYS A 105 2.74 -11.43 -3.27
C LYS A 105 1.41 -10.88 -3.77
N GLU A 106 1.18 -9.61 -3.55
CA GLU A 106 0.29 -8.82 -4.40
C GLU A 106 1.07 -8.19 -5.54
N TYR A 107 0.45 -8.16 -6.71
CA TYR A 107 0.87 -7.33 -7.84
C TYR A 107 -0.18 -6.25 -8.06
N ILE A 108 0.23 -4.99 -8.00
CA ILE A 108 -0.64 -3.83 -8.13
C ILE A 108 -0.18 -2.95 -9.29
N THR A 109 -1.13 -2.56 -10.15
CA THR A 109 -0.89 -1.70 -11.31
C THR A 109 -1.99 -0.64 -11.38
N GLN A 110 -1.60 0.63 -11.35
CA GLN A 110 -2.52 1.73 -11.66
C GLN A 110 -3.00 1.59 -13.10
N LEU A 111 -4.31 1.77 -13.32
CA LEU A 111 -4.91 1.60 -14.65
C LEU A 111 -5.04 2.90 -15.43
N ASN A 112 -5.00 4.03 -14.73
CA ASN A 112 -5.14 5.34 -15.34
C ASN A 112 -4.26 6.34 -14.58
N SER A 113 -3.33 7.01 -15.27
CA SER A 113 -2.43 8.00 -14.66
C SER A 113 -3.15 9.23 -14.12
N ASP A 114 -4.35 9.52 -14.64
CA ASP A 114 -5.15 10.68 -14.26
C ASP A 114 -6.05 10.39 -13.04
N VAL A 115 -6.10 9.13 -12.60
CA VAL A 115 -6.99 8.65 -11.54
C VAL A 115 -6.19 7.76 -10.59
N PHE A 116 -5.90 8.27 -9.39
CA PHE A 116 -5.02 7.61 -8.41
C PHE A 116 -5.65 6.35 -7.79
N ASP A 117 -6.98 6.26 -7.74
CA ASP A 117 -7.72 5.25 -6.97
C ASP A 117 -8.22 4.06 -7.80
N VAL A 118 -7.84 3.96 -9.08
CA VAL A 118 -8.20 2.82 -9.94
C VAL A 118 -6.96 2.00 -10.27
N ALA A 119 -6.88 0.82 -9.65
CA ALA A 119 -5.80 -0.14 -9.85
C ALA A 119 -6.33 -1.56 -10.10
N SER A 120 -5.58 -2.33 -10.88
CA SER A 120 -5.72 -3.77 -10.95
C SER A 120 -4.83 -4.40 -9.88
N ILE A 121 -5.38 -5.37 -9.15
CA ILE A 121 -4.66 -6.16 -8.16
C ILE A 121 -4.77 -7.64 -8.49
N SER A 122 -3.71 -8.39 -8.18
CA SER A 122 -3.75 -9.85 -8.17
C SER A 122 -2.96 -10.40 -7.00
N LEU A 123 -3.50 -11.41 -6.32
CA LEU A 123 -2.88 -12.06 -5.17
C LEU A 123 -2.35 -13.43 -5.60
N ALA A 124 -1.04 -13.62 -5.49
CA ALA A 124 -0.38 -14.91 -5.66
C ALA A 124 -0.06 -15.48 -4.28
N ILE A 125 -0.88 -16.44 -3.84
CA ILE A 125 -0.85 -17.03 -2.49
C ILE A 125 -0.16 -18.41 -2.53
N HIS A 126 0.61 -18.73 -1.48
CA HIS A 126 1.28 -20.00 -1.24
C HIS A 126 0.97 -20.54 0.15
#